data_AF-A0A947EWH4-F1
#
_entry.id   AF-A0A947EWH4-F1
#
_cell.length_a   1.000
_cell.length_b   1.000
_cell.length_c   1.000
_cell.angle_alpha   90.00
_cell.angle_beta   90.00
_cell.angle_gamma   90.00
#
_symmetry.space_group_name_H-M   'P 1'
#
loop_
_entity.id
_entity.type
_entity.pdbx_description
1 polymer ?
#
loop_
_entity_poly.entity_id
_entity_poly.type
_entity_poly.pdbx_seq_one_letter_code
_entity_poly.pdbx_strand_id
1 'polypeptide(L)'
;MGTFKIEGGHKLHGEIRPQGAKNEALQILCAVLLTPEKVTINNIPDILDVNKLILLLEDLGVKIQKKGKGSYTFKADDVNLGYLQSEQFKKDGRGLRGSIMLVGPLLARFGKGYIPKPGGDKIGRRRLDTHFEGFINLGAKFRYNKEEYFYGVEATKLKGAYML
;
A
#
# COMPACT_ATOMS: atom_id res chain seq x y z
N MET A 1 -5.54 -19.92 16.74
CA MET A 1 -6.62 -19.51 15.81
C MET A 1 -7.89 -19.32 16.62
N GLY A 2 -8.61 -18.22 16.40
CA GLY A 2 -9.96 -18.06 16.95
C GLY A 2 -10.98 -18.74 16.06
N THR A 3 -12.06 -19.25 16.65
CA THR A 3 -13.20 -19.83 15.93
C THR A 3 -14.44 -19.03 16.28
N PHE A 4 -15.28 -18.74 15.29
CA PHE A 4 -16.62 -18.21 15.52
C PHE A 4 -17.60 -19.39 15.65
N LYS A 5 -18.33 -19.47 16.76
CA LYS A 5 -19.46 -20.39 16.94
C LYS A 5 -20.75 -19.59 16.75
N ILE A 6 -21.54 -19.96 15.76
CA ILE A 6 -22.80 -19.29 15.42
C ILE A 6 -23.94 -20.26 15.69
N GLU A 7 -24.95 -19.83 16.44
CA GLU A 7 -26.21 -20.55 16.64
C GLU A 7 -27.24 -20.03 15.63
N GLY A 8 -27.97 -20.94 14.99
CA GLY A 8 -29.00 -20.59 14.00
C GLY A 8 -30.32 -20.15 14.65
N GLY A 9 -31.26 -19.66 13.84
CA GLY A 9 -32.63 -19.35 14.30
C GLY A 9 -32.86 -17.92 14.80
N HIS A 10 -31.82 -17.09 14.89
CA HIS A 10 -31.96 -15.69 15.30
C HIS A 10 -32.26 -14.77 14.11
N LYS A 11 -33.39 -14.05 14.14
CA LYS A 11 -33.66 -12.94 13.20
C LYS A 11 -32.87 -11.71 13.64
N LEU A 12 -32.12 -11.12 12.70
CA LEU A 12 -31.40 -9.87 12.95
C LEU A 12 -32.38 -8.69 12.99
N HIS A 13 -32.24 -7.82 13.99
CA HIS A 13 -32.97 -6.55 14.11
C HIS A 13 -32.07 -5.51 14.79
N GLY A 14 -32.05 -4.29 14.27
CA GLY A 14 -31.24 -3.18 14.80
C GLY A 14 -30.53 -2.40 13.69
N GLU A 15 -29.59 -1.55 14.12
CA GLU A 15 -28.78 -0.71 13.23
C GLU A 15 -27.30 -1.03 13.42
N ILE A 16 -26.54 -0.95 12.32
CA ILE A 16 -25.08 -1.01 12.34
C ILE A 16 -24.49 0.19 11.62
N ARG A 17 -23.38 0.70 12.13
CA ARG A 17 -22.58 1.69 11.41
C ARG A 17 -21.39 1.00 10.74
N PRO A 18 -21.35 0.93 9.39
CA PRO A 18 -20.20 0.34 8.71
C PRO A 18 -18.93 1.17 8.95
N GLN A 19 -17.79 0.49 8.94
CA GLN A 19 -16.48 1.14 8.98
C GLN A 19 -16.14 1.73 7.60
N GLY A 20 -15.07 2.53 7.55
CA GLY A 20 -14.52 3.01 6.28
C GLY A 20 -14.19 1.88 5.30
N ALA A 21 -14.19 2.22 4.01
CA ALA A 21 -13.92 1.25 2.95
C ALA A 21 -12.43 0.85 2.95
N LYS A 22 -12.15 -0.45 3.17
CA LYS A 22 -10.78 -1.00 3.18
C LYS A 22 -10.02 -0.65 1.91
N ASN A 23 -10.63 -0.84 0.74
CA ASN A 23 -9.95 -0.69 -0.55
C ASN A 23 -9.61 0.78 -0.86
N GLU A 24 -10.46 1.72 -0.43
CA GLU A 24 -10.18 3.15 -0.51
C GLU A 24 -9.08 3.54 0.48
N ALA A 25 -9.16 3.05 1.73
CA ALA A 25 -8.15 3.32 2.76
C ALA A 25 -6.75 2.91 2.27
N LEU A 26 -6.60 1.74 1.65
CA LEU A 26 -5.31 1.29 1.10
C LEU A 26 -4.76 2.25 0.03
N GLN A 27 -5.62 2.80 -0.84
CA GLN A 27 -5.21 3.72 -1.91
C GLN A 27 -4.79 5.09 -1.36
N ILE A 28 -5.64 5.71 -0.54
CA ILE A 28 -5.38 7.06 -0.01
C ILE A 28 -4.20 7.08 0.96
N LEU A 29 -3.96 5.97 1.69
CA LEU A 29 -2.78 5.83 2.53
C LEU A 29 -1.49 5.81 1.71
N CYS A 30 -1.48 5.21 0.51
CA CYS A 30 -0.31 5.28 -0.37
C CYS A 30 -0.08 6.71 -0.88
N ALA A 31 -1.16 7.45 -1.14
CA ALA A 31 -1.09 8.82 -1.67
C ALA A 31 -0.43 9.83 -0.71
N VAL A 32 -0.36 9.54 0.60
CA VAL A 32 0.34 10.43 1.57
C VAL A 32 1.82 10.59 1.24
N LEU A 33 2.42 9.65 0.50
CA LEU A 33 3.80 9.73 0.04
C LEU A 33 4.02 10.80 -1.02
N LEU A 34 2.96 11.32 -1.66
CA LEU A 34 3.07 12.33 -2.73
C LEU A 34 3.45 13.72 -2.21
N THR A 35 3.36 13.99 -0.90
CA THR A 35 3.64 15.31 -0.32
C THR A 35 4.49 15.24 0.96
N PRO A 36 5.41 16.19 1.21
CA PRO A 36 6.07 16.33 2.51
C PRO A 36 5.15 16.91 3.60
N GLU A 37 4.01 17.47 3.20
CA GLU A 37 3.08 18.11 4.12
C GLU A 37 2.33 17.08 4.99
N LYS A 38 1.76 17.57 6.09
CA LYS A 38 0.96 16.73 6.98
C LYS A 38 -0.41 16.48 6.37
N VAL A 39 -0.76 15.22 6.16
CA VAL A 39 -2.07 14.78 5.68
C VAL A 39 -2.87 14.17 6.82
N THR A 40 -4.10 14.60 7.03
CA THR A 40 -5.03 14.00 8.01
C THR A 40 -6.07 13.16 7.27
N ILE A 41 -6.21 11.90 7.66
CA ILE A 41 -7.20 10.99 7.10
C ILE A 41 -8.13 10.50 8.21
N ASN A 42 -9.42 10.65 7.97
CA ASN A 42 -10.48 10.22 8.88
C ASN A 42 -11.22 9.01 8.30
N ASN A 43 -12.00 8.34 9.15
CA ASN A 43 -12.76 7.15 8.80
C ASN A 43 -11.89 5.99 8.28
N ILE A 44 -10.66 5.84 8.81
CA ILE A 44 -9.81 4.67 8.53
C ILE A 44 -10.39 3.45 9.26
N PRO A 45 -10.70 2.33 8.58
CA PRO A 45 -11.20 1.13 9.22
C PRO A 45 -10.10 0.39 9.97
N ASP A 46 -10.46 -0.23 11.10
CA ASP A 46 -9.54 -1.03 11.91
C ASP A 46 -9.51 -2.48 11.40
N ILE A 47 -8.72 -2.70 10.34
CA ILE A 47 -8.60 -3.98 9.64
C ILE A 47 -7.12 -4.30 9.46
N LEU A 48 -6.78 -5.59 9.59
CA LEU A 48 -5.39 -6.08 9.55
C LEU A 48 -4.59 -5.57 8.33
N ASP A 49 -5.16 -5.59 7.13
CA ASP A 49 -4.49 -5.11 5.92
C ASP A 49 -4.12 -3.62 6.00
N VAL A 50 -5.04 -2.80 6.53
CA VAL A 50 -4.86 -1.35 6.67
C VAL A 50 -3.83 -1.05 7.75
N ASN A 51 -3.90 -1.75 8.88
CA ASN A 51 -2.94 -1.62 9.96
C ASN A 51 -1.52 -2.03 9.52
N LYS A 52 -1.38 -3.09 8.72
CA LYS A 52 -0.10 -3.48 8.11
C LYS A 52 0.45 -2.40 7.18
N LEU A 53 -0.41 -1.75 6.38
CA LEU A 53 0.04 -0.66 5.51
C LEU A 53 0.51 0.55 6.32
N ILE A 54 -0.20 0.89 7.40
CA ILE A 54 0.21 1.98 8.31
C ILE A 54 1.60 1.69 8.91
N LEU A 55 1.83 0.46 9.39
CA LEU A 55 3.15 0.06 9.91
C LEU A 55 4.23 0.11 8.84
N LEU A 56 3.94 -0.36 7.63
CA LEU A 56 4.90 -0.30 6.52
C LEU A 56 5.25 1.15 6.15
N LEU A 57 4.28 2.07 6.18
CA LEU A 57 4.54 3.50 5.98
C LEU A 57 5.41 4.07 7.12
N GLU A 58 5.17 3.66 8.37
CA GLU A 58 5.98 4.05 9.52
C GLU A 58 7.45 3.59 9.37
N ASP A 59 7.66 2.32 9.03
CA ASP A 59 9.00 1.75 8.79
C ASP A 59 9.72 2.43 7.61
N LEU A 60 8.96 2.91 6.63
CA LEU A 60 9.46 3.69 5.50
C LEU A 60 9.85 5.13 5.91
N GLY A 61 9.64 5.53 7.16
CA GLY A 61 10.00 6.85 7.69
C GLY A 61 8.86 7.88 7.65
N VAL A 62 7.63 7.46 7.33
CA VAL A 62 6.47 8.36 7.47
C VAL A 62 6.17 8.55 8.95
N LYS A 63 6.10 9.81 9.39
CA LYS A 63 5.73 10.14 10.78
C LYS A 63 4.21 10.01 10.91
N ILE A 64 3.76 9.10 11.78
CA ILE A 64 2.34 8.79 11.95
C ILE A 64 1.89 9.14 13.37
N GLN A 65 0.73 9.79 13.49
CA GLN A 65 0.10 10.05 14.79
C GLN A 65 -1.37 9.62 14.74
N LYS A 66 -1.76 8.71 15.64
CA LYS A 66 -3.18 8.38 15.85
C LYS A 66 -3.84 9.50 16.64
N LYS A 67 -4.90 10.10 16.08
CA LYS A 67 -5.66 11.20 16.69
C LYS A 67 -6.91 10.71 17.41
N GLY A 68 -7.40 9.51 17.07
CA GLY A 68 -8.57 8.90 17.66
C GLY A 68 -8.99 7.66 16.89
N LYS A 69 -10.20 7.16 17.15
CA LYS A 69 -10.75 6.01 16.43
C LYS A 69 -10.91 6.36 14.95
N GLY A 70 -10.17 5.67 14.09
CA GLY A 70 -10.20 5.86 12.63
C GLY A 70 -9.67 7.21 12.14
N SER A 71 -8.89 7.95 12.94
CA SER A 71 -8.31 9.24 12.55
C SER A 71 -6.80 9.25 12.80
N TYR A 72 -6.03 9.56 11.75
CA TYR A 72 -4.57 9.54 11.74
C TYR A 72 -4.02 10.75 10.98
N THR A 73 -2.86 11.24 11.40
CA THR A 73 -2.04 12.16 10.59
C THR A 73 -0.79 11.47 10.10
N PHE A 74 -0.39 11.76 8.87
CA PHE A 74 0.78 11.21 8.19
C PHE A 74 1.65 12.37 7.70
N LYS A 75 2.97 12.30 7.89
CA LYS A 75 3.90 13.28 7.33
C LYS A 75 5.09 12.54 6.71
N ALA A 76 5.19 12.61 5.38
CA ALA A 76 6.23 11.94 4.60
C ALA A 76 7.34 12.93 4.22
N ASP A 77 7.91 13.62 5.20
CA ASP A 77 8.98 14.61 5.01
C ASP A 77 10.39 14.01 5.10
N ASP A 78 10.53 12.79 5.61
CA ASP A 78 11.80 12.11 5.86
C ASP A 78 11.74 10.62 5.46
N VAL A 79 11.33 10.37 4.21
CA VAL A 79 11.14 9.01 3.69
C VAL A 79 12.49 8.31 3.50
N ASN A 80 12.68 7.17 4.16
CA ASN A 80 13.87 6.35 4.08
C ASN A 80 13.81 5.39 2.88
N LEU A 81 14.36 5.81 1.74
CA LEU A 81 14.42 4.96 0.54
C LEU A 81 15.34 3.74 0.71
N GLY A 82 16.29 3.77 1.64
CA GLY A 82 17.15 2.62 1.94
C GLY A 82 16.37 1.44 2.52
N TYR A 83 15.29 1.71 3.26
CA TYR A 83 14.40 0.68 3.79
C TYR A 83 13.76 -0.17 2.68
N LEU A 84 13.50 0.41 1.50
CA LEU A 84 12.91 -0.33 0.36
C LEU A 84 13.78 -1.49 -0.13
N GLN A 85 15.08 -1.50 0.17
CA GLN A 85 16.00 -2.58 -0.20
C GLN A 85 16.24 -3.56 0.96
N SER A 86 15.69 -3.29 2.15
CA SER A 86 15.89 -4.12 3.34
C SER A 86 15.15 -5.46 3.26
N GLU A 87 15.70 -6.46 3.94
CA GLU A 87 15.02 -7.76 4.13
C GLU A 87 13.69 -7.62 4.88
N GLN A 88 13.58 -6.62 5.76
CA GLN A 88 12.37 -6.32 6.50
C GLN A 88 11.25 -5.89 5.54
N PHE A 89 11.52 -4.94 4.64
CA PHE A 89 10.54 -4.52 3.62
C PHE A 89 10.14 -5.68 2.70
N LYS A 90 11.09 -6.54 2.31
CA LYS A 90 10.78 -7.74 1.54
C LYS A 90 9.81 -8.67 2.29
N LYS A 91 9.94 -8.80 3.61
CA LYS A 91 9.05 -9.62 4.45
C LYS A 91 7.67 -9.00 4.58
N ASP A 92 7.60 -7.71 4.89
CA ASP A 92 6.35 -7.02 5.19
C ASP A 92 5.51 -6.78 3.93
N GLY A 93 6.16 -6.42 2.81
CA GLY A 93 5.50 -6.20 1.52
C GLY A 93 4.91 -7.48 0.91
N ARG A 94 5.49 -8.66 1.16
CA ARG A 94 4.94 -9.95 0.68
C ARG A 94 3.57 -10.27 1.27
N GLY A 95 3.32 -9.83 2.50
CA GLY A 95 2.09 -10.13 3.24
C GLY A 95 0.87 -9.28 2.87
N LEU A 96 1.05 -8.29 2.00
CA LEU A 96 0.00 -7.34 1.61
C LEU A 96 0.02 -7.12 0.10
N ARG A 97 -0.97 -7.67 -0.63
CA ARG A 97 -1.06 -7.47 -2.08
C ARG A 97 -1.21 -5.99 -2.48
N GLY A 98 -1.92 -5.21 -1.66
CA GLY A 98 -2.14 -3.77 -1.87
C GLY A 98 -0.87 -2.91 -1.82
N SER A 99 0.26 -3.46 -1.36
CA SER A 99 1.56 -2.76 -1.30
C SER A 99 2.07 -2.29 -2.66
N ILE A 100 1.64 -2.90 -3.77
CA ILE A 100 1.97 -2.46 -5.14
C ILE A 100 1.61 -0.98 -5.37
N MET A 101 0.58 -0.46 -4.69
CA MET A 101 0.12 0.92 -4.85
C MET A 101 1.11 1.96 -4.29
N LEU A 102 2.09 1.55 -3.48
CA LEU A 102 3.18 2.41 -3.01
C LEU A 102 4.15 2.78 -4.14
N VAL A 103 4.28 1.91 -5.15
CA VAL A 103 5.24 2.09 -6.25
C VAL A 103 4.96 3.38 -7.01
N GLY A 104 3.69 3.70 -7.26
CA GLY A 104 3.32 4.92 -8.01
C GLY A 104 3.79 6.21 -7.32
N PRO A 105 3.35 6.49 -6.08
CA PRO A 105 3.80 7.65 -5.31
C PRO A 105 5.32 7.72 -5.11
N LEU A 106 5.95 6.57 -4.84
CA LEU A 106 7.39 6.51 -4.66
C LEU A 106 8.15 6.85 -5.95
N LEU A 107 7.72 6.27 -7.06
CA LEU A 107 8.29 6.55 -8.38
C LEU A 107 8.07 8.01 -8.78
N ALA A 108 6.89 8.56 -8.53
CA ALA A 108 6.55 9.94 -8.87
C ALA A 108 7.37 10.98 -8.10
N ARG A 109 7.57 10.78 -6.78
CA ARG A 109 8.23 11.76 -5.92
C ARG A 109 9.74 11.53 -5.76
N PHE A 110 10.18 10.28 -5.76
CA PHE A 110 11.57 9.89 -5.45
C PHE A 110 12.28 9.23 -6.64
N GLY A 111 11.60 9.03 -7.77
CA GLY A 111 12.17 8.44 -8.98
C GLY A 111 12.44 6.94 -8.88
N LYS A 112 12.06 6.29 -7.79
CA LYS A 112 12.31 4.86 -7.54
C LYS A 112 11.14 4.25 -6.78
N GLY A 113 10.71 3.07 -7.20
CA GLY A 113 9.71 2.27 -6.52
C GLY A 113 10.14 0.81 -6.55
N TYR A 114 10.12 0.17 -5.39
CA TYR A 114 10.51 -1.22 -5.24
C TYR A 114 9.40 -1.99 -4.55
N ILE A 115 9.20 -3.24 -4.94
CA ILE A 115 8.21 -4.09 -4.31
C ILE A 115 8.62 -5.57 -4.40
N PRO A 116 8.59 -6.32 -3.28
CA PRO A 116 8.71 -7.77 -3.37
C PRO A 116 7.51 -8.33 -4.11
N LYS A 117 7.67 -9.48 -4.78
CA LYS A 117 6.57 -10.16 -5.46
C LYS A 117 5.40 -10.32 -4.48
N PRO A 118 4.26 -9.64 -4.72
CA PRO A 118 3.17 -9.67 -3.76
C PRO A 118 2.64 -11.10 -3.65
N GLY A 119 2.51 -11.57 -2.40
CA GLY A 119 1.87 -12.84 -2.11
C GLY A 119 0.35 -12.69 -1.95
N GLY A 120 -0.26 -13.71 -1.34
CA GLY A 120 -1.49 -13.50 -0.58
C GLY A 120 -2.80 -13.44 -1.37
N ASP A 121 -2.97 -14.22 -2.44
CA ASP A 121 -4.31 -14.36 -3.03
C ASP A 121 -4.54 -15.76 -3.61
N LYS A 122 -5.39 -16.55 -2.94
CA LYS A 122 -5.82 -17.89 -3.39
C LYS A 122 -7.08 -17.84 -4.28
N ILE A 123 -7.61 -16.65 -4.55
CA ILE A 123 -8.87 -16.47 -5.28
C ILE A 123 -8.68 -16.65 -6.79
N GLY A 124 -7.47 -16.42 -7.32
CA GLY A 124 -7.16 -16.63 -8.74
C GLY A 124 -5.89 -15.92 -9.21
N ARG A 125 -5.55 -16.09 -10.49
CA ARG A 125 -4.38 -15.43 -11.10
C ARG A 125 -4.65 -13.93 -11.26
N ARG A 126 -3.83 -13.10 -10.63
CA ARG A 126 -3.92 -11.63 -10.74
C ARG A 126 -2.55 -11.08 -11.10
N ARG A 127 -2.37 -10.72 -12.37
CA ARG A 127 -1.10 -10.20 -12.91
C ARG A 127 -0.84 -8.77 -12.42
N LEU A 128 0.42 -8.33 -12.51
CA LEU A 128 0.86 -6.98 -12.15
C LEU A 128 1.51 -6.25 -13.34
N ASP A 129 1.54 -6.91 -14.50
CA ASP A 129 2.07 -6.39 -15.76
C ASP A 129 1.46 -5.06 -16.14
N THR A 130 0.14 -4.88 -16.03
CA THR A 130 -0.51 -3.60 -16.34
C THR A 130 0.07 -2.43 -15.53
N HIS A 131 0.45 -2.64 -14.27
CA HIS A 131 1.12 -1.60 -13.48
C HIS A 131 2.48 -1.25 -14.07
N PHE A 132 3.30 -2.26 -14.37
CA PHE A 132 4.65 -2.06 -14.88
C PHE A 132 4.66 -1.49 -16.31
N GLU A 133 3.77 -1.97 -17.18
CA GLU A 133 3.55 -1.43 -18.52
C GLU A 133 3.13 0.04 -18.45
N GLY A 134 2.21 0.39 -17.54
CA GLY A 134 1.82 1.78 -17.29
C GLY A 134 3.02 2.64 -16.87
N PHE A 135 3.84 2.17 -15.94
CA PHE A 135 5.06 2.90 -15.54
C PHE A 135 6.08 3.03 -16.67
N ILE A 136 6.25 1.99 -17.48
CA ILE A 136 7.14 2.02 -18.67
C ILE A 136 6.66 3.06 -19.68
N ASN A 137 5.34 3.14 -19.92
CA ASN A 137 4.75 4.15 -20.81
C ASN A 137 4.97 5.58 -20.31
N LEU A 138 5.06 5.77 -18.98
CA LEU A 138 5.42 7.05 -18.36
C LEU A 138 6.93 7.35 -18.40
N GLY A 139 7.76 6.45 -18.94
CA GLY A 139 9.20 6.60 -19.07
C GLY A 139 10.04 5.92 -17.99
N ALA A 140 9.44 5.03 -17.17
CA ALA A 140 10.18 4.28 -16.17
C ALA A 140 10.89 3.05 -16.75
N LYS A 141 12.04 2.69 -16.17
CA LYS A 141 12.76 1.45 -16.45
C LYS A 141 12.34 0.39 -15.44
N PHE A 142 12.00 -0.79 -15.94
CA PHE A 142 11.64 -1.93 -15.11
C PHE A 142 12.83 -2.89 -14.95
N ARG A 143 13.02 -3.37 -13.71
CA ARG A 143 14.00 -4.41 -13.37
C ARG A 143 13.31 -5.50 -12.55
N TYR A 144 13.60 -6.75 -12.87
CA TYR A 144 13.18 -7.90 -12.08
C TYR A 144 14.40 -8.69 -11.59
N ASN A 145 14.54 -8.84 -10.28
CA ASN A 145 15.50 -9.76 -9.68
C ASN A 145 14.83 -11.13 -9.47
N LYS A 146 15.29 -12.15 -10.20
CA LYS A 146 14.76 -13.51 -10.14
C LYS A 146 15.08 -14.21 -8.80
N GLU A 147 16.24 -13.93 -8.21
CA GLU A 147 16.72 -14.59 -7.00
C GLU A 147 15.93 -14.15 -5.78
N GLU A 148 15.63 -12.85 -5.71
CA GLU A 148 14.93 -12.23 -4.58
C GLU A 148 13.41 -12.08 -4.81
N TYR A 149 12.92 -12.50 -5.99
CA TYR A 149 11.55 -12.26 -6.45
C TYR A 149 11.14 -10.79 -6.26
N PHE A 150 11.98 -9.88 -6.73
CA PHE A 150 11.89 -8.46 -6.40
C PHE A 150 11.73 -7.61 -7.65
N TYR A 151 10.72 -6.74 -7.66
CA TYR A 151 10.44 -5.81 -8.75
C TYR A 151 10.97 -4.43 -8.39
N GLY A 152 11.64 -3.79 -9.36
CA GLY A 152 12.11 -2.42 -9.28
C GLY A 152 11.64 -1.62 -10.47
N VAL A 153 11.26 -0.38 -10.22
CA VAL A 153 10.90 0.59 -11.25
C VAL A 153 11.62 1.90 -10.92
N GLU A 154 12.36 2.43 -11.89
CA GLU A 154 13.16 3.64 -11.68
C GLU A 154 12.97 4.61 -12.85
N ALA A 155 12.86 5.90 -12.58
CA ALA A 155 12.70 6.94 -13.57
C ALA A 155 13.43 8.21 -13.13
N THR A 156 14.17 8.84 -14.05
CA THR A 156 14.75 10.17 -13.81
C THR A 156 13.72 11.28 -13.94
N LYS A 157 12.80 11.14 -14.90
CA LYS A 157 11.67 12.07 -15.10
C LYS A 157 10.53 11.32 -15.77
N LEU A 158 9.40 11.22 -15.07
CA LEU A 158 8.17 10.71 -15.67
C LEU A 158 7.58 11.75 -16.63
N LYS A 159 6.92 11.27 -17.68
CA LYS A 159 6.19 12.10 -18.64
C LYS A 159 4.76 11.59 -18.75
N GLY A 160 3.81 12.52 -18.91
CA GLY A 160 2.43 12.16 -19.22
C GLY A 160 2.37 11.36 -20.52
N ALA A 161 1.55 10.33 -20.53
CA ALA A 161 1.29 9.49 -21.69
C ALA A 161 -0.19 9.15 -21.73
N TYR A 162 -0.72 8.98 -22.94
CA TYR A 162 -2.03 8.38 -23.10
C TYR A 162 -2.00 6.94 -22.56
N MET A 163 -2.89 6.63 -21.64
CA MET A 163 -3.12 5.28 -21.15
C MET A 163 -4.53 4.90 -21.55
N LEU A 164 -4.65 3.95 -22.49
CA LEU A 164 -5.87 3.29 -22.98
C LEU A 164 -7.20 4.03 -22.80
#